data_AF-A0A0D4CKK1-F1
#
_entry.id   AF-A0A0D4CKK1-F1
#
_cell.length_a   1.000
_cell.length_b   1.000
_cell.length_c   1.000
_cell.angle_alpha   90.00
_cell.angle_beta   90.00
_cell.angle_gamma   90.00
#
_symmetry.space_group_name_H-M   'P 1'
#
loop_
_entity.id
_entity.type
_entity.pdbx_description
1 polymer ?
#
loop_
_entity_poly.entity_id
_entity_poly.type
_entity_poly.pdbx_seq_one_letter_code
_entity_poly.pdbx_strand_id
1 'polypeptide(L)'
;MPYVLLYQARNNNRWFWTADQKFTSKKDQELMTWQSLTGLYQDFDNLKQDYPTRFGAKRADGFFALNLQDRKTLPLSVKPDQDPEPMKAASRYVITVKQGADLYYFRKSTKTFVKSANANASIWEELNAPIELAEKILQTKTIWNKQKKCDPSTLRIYDLTMGAFVWDPATTDQHALQANSLYRNVRRRIARHLANSPRLDDKAAIKHNLPTIDLDLEQILAALDVLIDSLQQKPSVDHLLNYYDKSVTQDLLHTIELTDTEMLDASKIISLIKETRVKRRRIKDLSIFLTALANSFDVAKFLTALETNPSYGSSYSFKDKDTADIVMGIIRQQEGEQV
;
A
#
# COMPACT_ATOMS: atom_id res chain seq x y z
N MET A 1 12.57 -24.32 -13.48
CA MET A 1 11.58 -25.06 -14.30
C MET A 1 10.89 -24.09 -15.26
N PRO A 2 11.13 -24.20 -16.59
CA PRO A 2 10.84 -23.10 -17.51
C PRO A 2 9.37 -23.04 -17.97
N TYR A 3 8.75 -21.88 -17.76
CA TYR A 3 7.42 -21.51 -18.25
C TYR A 3 7.53 -20.44 -19.33
N VAL A 4 6.57 -20.38 -20.24
CA VAL A 4 6.44 -19.32 -21.25
C VAL A 4 5.06 -18.68 -21.17
N LEU A 5 5.01 -17.37 -21.36
CA LEU A 5 3.76 -16.62 -21.50
C LEU A 5 3.10 -16.90 -22.84
N LEU A 6 1.88 -17.45 -22.80
CA LEU A 6 1.05 -17.77 -23.95
C LEU A 6 -0.21 -16.91 -23.94
N TYR A 7 -0.54 -16.33 -25.10
CA TYR A 7 -1.84 -15.72 -25.36
C TYR A 7 -2.63 -16.56 -26.37
N GLN A 8 -3.85 -16.92 -26.01
CA GLN A 8 -4.80 -17.63 -26.87
C GLN A 8 -5.97 -16.71 -27.24
N ALA A 9 -6.10 -16.40 -28.52
CA ALA A 9 -7.23 -15.64 -29.06
C ALA A 9 -8.51 -16.50 -29.14
N ARG A 10 -9.68 -15.86 -29.35
CA ARG A 10 -10.98 -16.56 -29.43
C ARG A 10 -11.06 -17.60 -30.56
N ASN A 11 -10.31 -17.37 -31.63
CA ASN A 11 -10.16 -18.30 -32.75
C ASN A 11 -9.12 -19.41 -32.51
N ASN A 12 -8.70 -19.63 -31.25
CA ASN A 12 -7.69 -20.60 -30.84
C ASN A 12 -6.26 -20.37 -31.37
N ASN A 13 -5.98 -19.22 -32.01
CA ASN A 13 -4.61 -18.89 -32.38
C ASN A 13 -3.76 -18.61 -31.13
N ARG A 14 -2.59 -19.26 -31.09
CA ARG A 14 -1.63 -19.19 -29.99
C ARG A 14 -0.47 -18.26 -30.34
N TRP A 15 -0.15 -17.37 -29.42
CA TRP A 15 0.93 -16.40 -29.53
C TRP A 15 1.80 -16.47 -28.28
N PHE A 16 3.12 -16.58 -28.47
CA PHE A 16 4.09 -16.70 -27.40
C PHE A 16 4.81 -15.38 -27.19
N TRP A 17 5.14 -15.07 -25.95
CA TRP A 17 5.97 -13.92 -25.60
C TRP A 17 7.44 -14.23 -25.87
N THR A 18 8.10 -13.35 -26.62
CA THR A 18 9.51 -13.52 -27.01
C THR A 18 10.46 -12.73 -26.11
N ALA A 19 11.74 -13.05 -26.17
CA ALA A 19 12.80 -12.26 -25.53
C ALA A 19 12.78 -10.78 -26.02
N ASP A 20 12.43 -10.54 -27.29
CA ASP A 20 12.22 -9.20 -27.87
C ASP A 20 10.92 -8.49 -27.40
N GLN A 21 10.27 -8.97 -26.33
CA GLN A 21 9.12 -8.30 -25.70
C GLN A 21 7.91 -8.10 -26.64
N LYS A 22 7.63 -9.10 -27.47
CA LYS A 22 6.48 -9.11 -28.40
C LYS A 22 5.78 -10.47 -28.41
N PHE A 23 4.54 -10.48 -28.88
CA PHE A 23 3.78 -11.71 -29.12
C PHE A 23 3.98 -12.20 -30.56
N THR A 24 4.38 -13.46 -30.74
CA THR A 24 4.54 -14.09 -32.07
C THR A 24 3.90 -15.47 -32.12
N SER A 25 3.41 -15.87 -33.29
CA SER A 25 3.00 -17.25 -33.57
C SER A 25 4.07 -18.04 -34.34
N LYS A 26 5.21 -17.41 -34.67
CA LYS A 26 6.29 -18.04 -35.43
C LYS A 26 7.14 -18.94 -34.53
N LYS A 27 7.63 -20.06 -35.08
CA LYS A 27 8.33 -21.13 -34.35
C LYS A 27 9.84 -20.90 -34.17
N ASP A 28 10.40 -19.94 -34.89
CA ASP A 28 11.82 -19.62 -35.03
C ASP A 28 12.30 -18.48 -34.12
N GLN A 29 11.42 -17.94 -33.27
CA GLN A 29 11.74 -16.81 -32.39
C GLN A 29 12.10 -17.30 -30.99
N GLU A 30 13.11 -16.67 -30.38
CA GLU A 30 13.53 -16.97 -29.01
C GLU A 30 12.44 -16.56 -28.01
N LEU A 31 11.97 -17.52 -27.23
CA LEU A 31 10.89 -17.33 -26.26
C LEU A 31 11.47 -16.85 -24.94
N MET A 32 10.81 -15.88 -24.31
CA MET A 32 11.13 -15.51 -22.94
C MET A 32 10.68 -16.65 -22.03
N THR A 33 11.59 -17.12 -21.16
CA THR A 33 11.31 -18.22 -20.24
C THR A 33 11.45 -17.78 -18.79
N TRP A 34 10.58 -18.31 -17.93
CA TRP A 34 10.61 -18.08 -16.49
C TRP A 34 10.94 -19.37 -15.78
N GLN A 35 11.93 -19.34 -14.87
CA GLN A 35 12.33 -20.53 -14.12
C GLN A 35 11.31 -20.99 -13.07
N SER A 36 10.25 -20.23 -12.83
CA SER A 36 9.15 -20.65 -11.96
C SER A 36 7.83 -20.05 -12.43
N LEU A 37 6.73 -20.77 -12.15
CA LEU A 37 5.38 -20.28 -12.41
C LEU A 37 5.08 -19.01 -11.61
N THR A 38 5.55 -18.97 -10.36
CA THR A 38 5.44 -17.80 -9.47
C THR A 38 6.14 -16.57 -10.04
N GLY A 39 7.33 -16.73 -10.61
CA GLY A 39 8.05 -15.63 -11.26
C GLY A 39 7.27 -15.08 -12.46
N LEU A 40 6.69 -15.96 -13.28
CA LEU A 40 5.82 -15.54 -14.38
C LEU A 40 4.57 -14.80 -13.89
N TYR A 41 3.94 -15.22 -12.79
CA TYR A 41 2.79 -14.52 -12.21
C TYR A 41 3.13 -13.12 -11.69
N GLN A 42 4.30 -12.97 -11.06
CA GLN A 42 4.78 -11.68 -10.55
C GLN A 42 5.08 -10.71 -11.71
N ASP A 43 5.78 -11.20 -12.73
CA ASP A 43 6.18 -10.37 -13.87
C ASP A 43 5.01 -10.06 -14.81
N PHE A 44 3.97 -10.89 -14.86
CA PHE A 44 2.86 -10.71 -15.80
C PHE A 44 2.11 -9.39 -15.63
N ASP A 45 1.95 -8.89 -14.39
CA ASP A 45 1.31 -7.60 -14.14
C ASP A 45 2.24 -6.42 -14.49
N ASN A 46 3.56 -6.57 -14.30
CA ASN A 46 4.55 -5.59 -14.74
C ASN A 46 4.61 -5.52 -16.27
N LEU A 47 4.63 -6.66 -16.97
CA LEU A 47 4.62 -6.71 -18.44
C LEU A 47 3.41 -6.00 -19.07
N LYS A 48 2.23 -6.05 -18.43
CA LYS A 48 1.05 -5.30 -18.91
C LYS A 48 1.20 -3.79 -18.75
N GLN A 49 1.91 -3.36 -17.70
CA GLN A 49 2.16 -1.94 -17.43
C GLN A 49 3.27 -1.40 -18.33
N ASP A 50 4.32 -2.19 -18.57
CA ASP A 50 5.47 -1.82 -19.37
C ASP A 50 5.16 -1.83 -20.88
N TYR A 51 4.26 -2.72 -21.33
CA TYR A 51 3.89 -2.86 -22.75
C TYR A 51 2.37 -2.71 -23.00
N PRO A 52 1.75 -1.57 -22.62
CA PRO A 52 0.30 -1.43 -22.59
C PRO A 52 -0.36 -1.59 -23.98
N THR A 53 0.34 -1.23 -25.06
CA THR A 53 -0.14 -1.40 -26.44
C THR A 53 -0.09 -2.86 -26.91
N ARG A 54 0.81 -3.68 -26.38
CA ARG A 54 0.94 -5.10 -26.72
C ARG A 54 -0.11 -5.96 -26.01
N PHE A 55 -0.54 -5.54 -24.82
CA PHE A 55 -1.54 -6.24 -24.00
C PHE A 55 -2.95 -5.64 -24.11
N GLY A 56 -3.09 -4.34 -24.41
CA GLY A 56 -4.37 -3.62 -24.33
C GLY A 56 -5.46 -4.10 -25.29
N ALA A 57 -5.10 -4.62 -26.47
CA ALA A 57 -6.05 -5.18 -27.43
C ALA A 57 -6.39 -6.68 -27.16
N LYS A 58 -5.82 -7.27 -26.11
CA LYS A 58 -5.94 -8.69 -25.79
C LYS A 58 -6.88 -8.89 -24.61
N ARG A 59 -7.66 -9.97 -24.65
CA ARG A 59 -8.60 -10.30 -23.58
C ARG A 59 -7.88 -10.80 -22.33
N ALA A 60 -8.32 -10.38 -21.15
CA ALA A 60 -7.66 -10.69 -19.88
C ALA A 60 -7.70 -12.18 -19.50
N ASP A 61 -8.73 -12.91 -19.95
CA ASP A 61 -8.93 -14.37 -19.80
C ASP A 61 -8.14 -15.21 -20.82
N GLY A 62 -7.47 -14.56 -21.78
CA GLY A 62 -6.76 -15.22 -22.87
C GLY A 62 -5.31 -15.53 -22.59
N PHE A 63 -4.81 -15.25 -21.38
CA PHE A 63 -3.40 -15.41 -21.04
C PHE A 63 -3.16 -16.65 -20.17
N PHE A 64 -2.11 -17.39 -20.50
CA PHE A 64 -1.77 -18.66 -19.88
C PHE A 64 -0.27 -18.76 -19.67
N ALA A 65 0.14 -19.47 -18.62
CA ALA A 65 1.49 -20.00 -18.46
C ALA A 65 1.54 -21.37 -19.13
N LEU A 66 2.41 -21.53 -20.13
CA LEU A 66 2.70 -22.84 -20.73
C LEU A 66 3.94 -23.43 -20.06
N ASN A 67 3.78 -24.60 -19.45
CA ASN A 67 4.91 -25.40 -19.01
C ASN A 67 5.53 -26.11 -20.23
N LEU A 68 6.83 -25.91 -20.47
CA LEU A 68 7.51 -26.45 -21.65
C LEU A 68 7.77 -27.96 -21.58
N GLN A 69 7.73 -28.56 -20.38
CA GLN A 69 8.04 -29.98 -20.19
C GLN A 69 6.82 -30.88 -20.41
N ASP A 70 5.69 -30.55 -19.80
CA ASP A 70 4.45 -31.34 -19.86
C ASP A 70 3.40 -30.76 -20.82
N ARG A 71 3.69 -29.59 -21.42
CA ARG A 71 2.82 -28.84 -22.33
C ARG A 71 1.47 -28.47 -21.74
N LYS A 72 1.35 -28.43 -20.40
CA LYS A 72 0.13 -27.97 -19.73
C LYS A 72 0.06 -26.44 -19.73
N THR A 73 -1.14 -25.92 -19.96
CA THR A 73 -1.44 -24.49 -19.90
C THR A 73 -2.21 -24.17 -18.63
N LEU A 74 -1.71 -23.22 -17.84
CA LEU A 74 -2.34 -22.74 -16.62
C LEU A 74 -2.85 -21.31 -16.83
N PRO A 75 -4.13 -21.00 -16.55
CA PRO A 75 -4.67 -19.66 -16.80
C PRO A 75 -4.04 -18.62 -15.88
N LEU A 76 -3.49 -17.55 -16.46
CA LEU A 76 -2.87 -16.47 -15.67
C LEU A 76 -3.90 -15.54 -15.01
N SER A 77 -5.19 -15.69 -15.35
CA SER A 77 -6.31 -14.97 -14.74
C SER A 77 -6.72 -15.54 -13.38
N VAL A 78 -6.25 -16.74 -13.04
CA VAL A 78 -6.54 -17.44 -11.79
C VAL A 78 -5.20 -17.75 -11.15
N LYS A 79 -4.79 -16.94 -10.15
CA LYS A 79 -3.64 -17.30 -9.32
C LYS A 79 -3.92 -18.70 -8.75
N PRO A 80 -3.02 -19.69 -8.89
CA PRO A 80 -3.21 -20.99 -8.28
C PRO A 80 -3.26 -20.78 -6.77
N ASP A 81 -4.27 -21.35 -6.11
CA ASP A 81 -4.24 -21.55 -4.67
C ASP A 81 -2.93 -22.26 -4.33
N GLN A 82 -2.11 -21.62 -3.51
CA GLN A 82 -0.93 -22.25 -2.94
C GLN A 82 -1.41 -23.30 -1.94
N ASP A 83 -1.06 -24.57 -2.18
CA ASP A 83 -1.12 -25.58 -1.12
C ASP A 83 -0.14 -25.18 0.00
N PRO A 84 -0.48 -25.46 1.26
CA PRO A 84 0.01 -24.70 2.41
C PRO A 84 1.43 -25.13 2.76
N GLU A 85 2.40 -24.23 2.57
CA GLU A 85 3.49 -24.17 3.54
C GLU A 85 2.90 -23.77 4.90
N PRO A 86 3.41 -24.28 6.03
CA PRO A 86 2.91 -23.91 7.34
C PRO A 86 3.34 -22.47 7.66
N MET A 87 2.65 -21.49 7.09
CA MET A 87 2.77 -20.08 7.44
C MET A 87 2.00 -19.81 8.73
N LYS A 88 2.72 -19.84 9.85
CA LYS A 88 2.33 -19.09 11.04
C LYS A 88 2.60 -17.60 10.79
N ALA A 89 1.56 -16.84 10.41
CA ALA A 89 1.27 -15.48 10.90
C ALA A 89 -0.01 -14.87 10.26
N ALA A 90 -1.12 -14.95 11.01
CA ALA A 90 -2.23 -14.00 11.18
C ALA A 90 -2.88 -13.27 9.98
N SER A 91 -3.97 -13.84 9.45
CA SER A 91 -5.02 -13.11 8.73
C SER A 91 -5.80 -12.20 9.70
N ARG A 92 -5.81 -10.87 9.48
CA ARG A 92 -6.13 -9.91 10.57
C ARG A 92 -7.42 -9.10 10.42
N TYR A 93 -7.69 -8.39 9.33
CA TYR A 93 -8.76 -7.38 9.28
C TYR A 93 -9.85 -7.68 8.25
N VAL A 94 -11.12 -7.39 8.59
CA VAL A 94 -12.28 -7.52 7.70
C VAL A 94 -13.23 -6.33 7.82
N ILE A 95 -13.80 -5.89 6.70
CA ILE A 95 -14.87 -4.86 6.68
C ILE A 95 -16.20 -5.55 6.92
N THR A 96 -16.97 -5.04 7.86
CA THR A 96 -18.23 -5.63 8.32
C THR A 96 -19.35 -4.60 8.34
N VAL A 97 -20.59 -5.07 8.21
CA VAL A 97 -21.80 -4.26 8.37
C VAL A 97 -22.87 -5.13 9.04
N LYS A 98 -23.76 -4.52 9.81
CA LYS A 98 -24.90 -5.23 10.42
C LYS A 98 -26.14 -5.15 9.55
N GLN A 99 -26.91 -6.23 9.61
CA GLN A 99 -28.30 -6.27 9.17
C GLN A 99 -29.11 -6.90 10.31
N GLY A 100 -29.79 -6.06 11.10
CA GLY A 100 -30.41 -6.50 12.35
C GLY A 100 -29.36 -6.97 13.37
N ALA A 101 -29.49 -8.21 13.84
CA ALA A 101 -28.54 -8.83 14.78
C ALA A 101 -27.36 -9.54 14.10
N ASP A 102 -27.44 -9.78 12.79
CA ASP A 102 -26.44 -10.55 12.04
C ASP A 102 -25.30 -9.65 11.53
N LEU A 103 -24.08 -10.20 11.57
CA LEU A 103 -22.89 -9.57 10.99
C LEU A 103 -22.66 -10.06 9.55
N TYR A 104 -22.39 -9.12 8.64
CA TYR A 104 -22.05 -9.41 7.24
C TYR A 104 -20.66 -8.87 6.92
N TYR A 105 -19.95 -9.56 6.04
CA TYR A 105 -18.56 -9.31 5.68
C TYR A 105 -18.45 -8.85 4.22
N PHE A 106 -17.59 -7.87 3.95
CA PHE A 106 -17.42 -7.34 2.60
C PHE A 106 -16.59 -8.27 1.72
N ARG A 107 -17.04 -8.47 0.49
CA ARG A 107 -16.34 -9.23 -0.55
C ARG A 107 -15.94 -8.31 -1.71
N LYS A 108 -14.64 -8.04 -1.85
CA LYS A 108 -14.07 -7.16 -2.87
C LYS A 108 -14.34 -7.61 -4.30
N SER A 109 -14.29 -8.91 -4.58
CA SER A 109 -14.48 -9.47 -5.93
C SER A 109 -15.88 -9.24 -6.48
N THR A 110 -16.90 -9.25 -5.62
CA THR A 110 -18.31 -9.08 -6.01
C THR A 110 -18.87 -7.71 -5.62
N LYS A 111 -18.15 -6.94 -4.80
CA LYS A 111 -18.58 -5.68 -4.21
C LYS A 111 -19.90 -5.82 -3.43
N THR A 112 -20.03 -6.90 -2.66
CA THR A 112 -21.24 -7.22 -1.86
C THR A 112 -20.90 -7.66 -0.45
N PHE A 113 -21.89 -7.60 0.46
CA PHE A 113 -21.80 -8.09 1.82
C PHE A 113 -22.38 -9.50 1.92
N VAL A 114 -21.67 -10.41 2.59
CA VAL A 114 -22.02 -11.84 2.71
C VAL A 114 -22.00 -12.30 4.17
N LYS A 115 -22.87 -13.25 4.55
CA LYS A 115 -23.06 -13.67 5.95
C LYS A 115 -21.92 -14.54 6.52
N SER A 116 -21.05 -15.14 5.69
CA SER A 116 -19.98 -16.03 6.18
C SER A 116 -18.59 -15.40 6.15
N ALA A 117 -17.89 -15.48 7.29
CA ALA A 117 -16.52 -15.02 7.47
C ALA A 117 -15.47 -15.91 6.77
N ASN A 118 -15.72 -17.23 6.71
CA ASN A 118 -14.64 -18.23 6.57
C ASN A 118 -14.26 -18.64 5.14
N ALA A 119 -14.87 -18.08 4.09
CA ALA A 119 -14.47 -18.43 2.70
C ALA A 119 -14.71 -17.33 1.66
N ASN A 120 -15.56 -16.36 1.97
CA ASN A 120 -16.05 -15.40 0.97
C ASN A 120 -15.79 -13.94 1.35
N ALA A 121 -15.35 -13.67 2.57
CA ALA A 121 -14.96 -12.33 2.99
C ALA A 121 -13.59 -11.98 2.41
N SER A 122 -13.41 -10.71 2.02
CA SER A 122 -12.07 -10.19 1.78
C SER A 122 -11.41 -9.93 3.13
N ILE A 123 -10.20 -10.46 3.29
CA ILE A 123 -9.40 -10.31 4.50
C ILE A 123 -8.15 -9.52 4.11
N TRP A 124 -7.74 -8.62 4.98
CA TRP A 124 -6.55 -7.79 4.80
C TRP A 124 -5.56 -8.05 5.93
N GLU A 125 -4.28 -8.04 5.58
CA GLU A 125 -3.18 -8.15 6.53
C GLU A 125 -2.90 -6.79 7.20
N GLU A 126 -3.05 -5.70 6.44
CA GLU A 126 -2.86 -4.33 6.92
C GLU A 126 -4.19 -3.58 7.07
N LEU A 127 -4.27 -2.71 8.08
CA LEU A 127 -5.49 -1.97 8.44
C LEU A 127 -5.80 -0.82 7.45
N ASN A 128 -4.80 -0.25 6.78
CA ASN A 128 -4.99 0.93 5.93
C ASN A 128 -5.85 0.63 4.69
N ALA A 129 -5.60 -0.48 4.00
CA ALA A 129 -6.34 -0.88 2.80
C ALA A 129 -7.86 -1.09 3.03
N PRO A 130 -8.32 -1.79 4.09
CA PRO A 130 -9.74 -1.92 4.38
C PRO A 130 -10.37 -0.61 4.86
N ILE A 131 -9.64 0.27 5.56
CA ILE A 131 -10.13 1.62 5.93
C ILE A 131 -10.48 2.42 4.68
N GLU A 132 -9.54 2.53 3.73
CA GLU A 132 -9.78 3.28 2.49
C GLU A 132 -11.00 2.78 1.70
N LEU A 133 -11.20 1.46 1.70
CA LEU A 133 -12.30 0.84 1.00
C LEU A 133 -13.61 1.05 1.75
N ALA A 134 -13.61 0.95 3.08
CA ALA A 134 -14.75 1.24 3.95
C ALA A 134 -15.25 2.69 3.77
N GLU A 135 -14.34 3.66 3.74
CA GLU A 135 -14.64 5.07 3.48
C GLU A 135 -15.28 5.28 2.11
N LYS A 136 -14.70 4.66 1.07
CA LYS A 136 -15.28 4.70 -0.29
C LYS A 136 -16.65 4.05 -0.33
N ILE A 137 -16.85 2.93 0.38
CA ILE A 137 -18.14 2.25 0.45
C ILE A 137 -19.20 3.18 1.06
N LEU A 138 -18.89 3.87 2.17
CA LEU A 138 -19.79 4.84 2.80
C LEU A 138 -20.27 5.92 1.82
N GLN A 139 -19.38 6.43 0.96
CA GLN A 139 -19.71 7.46 -0.03
C GLN A 139 -20.41 6.92 -1.29
N THR A 140 -20.35 5.61 -1.54
CA THR A 140 -20.79 5.00 -2.80
C THR A 140 -22.24 4.52 -2.73
N LYS A 141 -23.18 5.33 -3.23
CA LYS A 141 -24.61 5.00 -3.30
C LYS A 141 -24.94 3.68 -4.03
N THR A 142 -24.12 3.28 -5.01
CA THR A 142 -24.37 2.07 -5.81
C THR A 142 -24.19 0.76 -5.04
N ILE A 143 -23.35 0.74 -4.00
CA ILE A 143 -23.15 -0.44 -3.16
C ILE A 143 -24.35 -0.60 -2.22
N TRP A 144 -24.78 0.49 -1.59
CA TRP A 144 -25.93 0.50 -0.69
C TRP A 144 -27.26 0.22 -1.39
N ASN A 145 -27.40 0.68 -2.64
CA ASN A 145 -28.58 0.36 -3.46
C ASN A 145 -28.73 -1.14 -3.72
N LYS A 146 -27.63 -1.90 -3.78
CA LYS A 146 -27.64 -3.37 -3.90
C LYS A 146 -27.85 -4.09 -2.57
N GLN A 147 -27.67 -3.40 -1.45
CA GLN A 147 -27.64 -3.95 -0.09
C GLN A 147 -28.59 -3.17 0.84
N LYS A 148 -29.84 -2.96 0.39
CA LYS A 148 -30.85 -2.13 1.08
C LYS A 148 -31.20 -2.58 2.51
N LYS A 149 -30.84 -3.80 2.88
CA LYS A 149 -31.13 -4.38 4.21
C LYS A 149 -29.97 -4.18 5.20
N CYS A 150 -28.78 -3.80 4.73
CA CYS A 150 -27.65 -3.49 5.59
C CYS A 150 -27.73 -2.03 6.04
N ASP A 151 -27.36 -1.76 7.29
CA ASP A 151 -27.32 -0.41 7.84
C ASP A 151 -25.93 0.22 7.61
N PRO A 152 -25.80 1.25 6.75
CA PRO A 152 -24.52 1.90 6.47
C PRO A 152 -23.83 2.48 7.70
N SER A 153 -24.59 2.89 8.72
CA SER A 153 -24.06 3.46 9.95
C SER A 153 -23.32 2.44 10.82
N THR A 154 -23.53 1.14 10.56
CA THR A 154 -22.90 0.03 11.29
C THR A 154 -21.65 -0.51 10.60
N LEU A 155 -21.19 0.13 9.52
CA LEU A 155 -20.02 -0.30 8.79
C LEU A 155 -18.76 -0.10 9.64
N ARG A 156 -18.06 -1.19 9.99
CA ARG A 156 -16.89 -1.18 10.87
C ARG A 156 -15.83 -2.15 10.38
N ILE A 157 -14.59 -1.97 10.82
CA ILE A 157 -13.52 -2.95 10.58
C ILE A 157 -13.30 -3.75 11.84
N TYR A 158 -13.30 -5.07 11.68
CA TYR A 158 -13.11 -6.03 12.75
C TYR A 158 -11.74 -6.70 12.60
N ASP A 159 -10.98 -6.74 13.69
CA ASP A 159 -9.74 -7.49 13.80
C ASP A 159 -10.07 -8.91 14.29
N LEU A 160 -9.86 -9.89 13.41
CA LEU A 160 -10.08 -11.33 13.64
C LEU A 160 -9.11 -11.91 14.66
N THR A 161 -7.93 -11.30 14.85
CA THR A 161 -6.92 -11.75 15.81
C THR A 161 -7.20 -11.22 17.22
N MET A 162 -7.64 -9.96 17.33
CA MET A 162 -7.98 -9.34 18.62
C MET A 162 -9.44 -9.55 19.03
N GLY A 163 -10.30 -9.99 18.12
CA GLY A 163 -11.73 -10.17 18.36
C GLY A 163 -12.49 -8.86 18.59
N ALA A 164 -11.98 -7.73 18.10
CA ALA A 164 -12.47 -6.39 18.40
C ALA A 164 -12.66 -5.53 17.15
N PHE A 165 -13.57 -4.54 17.23
CA PHE A 165 -13.67 -3.51 16.20
C PHE A 165 -12.54 -2.50 16.36
N VAL A 166 -11.76 -2.32 15.29
CA VAL A 166 -10.57 -1.45 15.27
C VAL A 166 -10.80 -0.14 14.50
N TRP A 167 -11.93 -0.04 13.80
CA TRP A 167 -12.32 1.17 13.08
C TRP A 167 -13.84 1.35 13.12
N ASP A 168 -14.27 2.58 13.44
CA ASP A 168 -15.66 3.02 13.46
C ASP A 168 -15.78 4.38 12.77
N PRO A 169 -16.69 4.54 11.80
CA PRO A 169 -16.91 5.81 11.12
C PRO A 169 -17.36 6.93 12.05
N ALA A 170 -17.96 6.63 13.21
CA ALA A 170 -18.41 7.62 14.19
C ALA A 170 -17.28 8.21 15.05
N THR A 171 -16.14 7.53 15.16
CA THR A 171 -14.96 7.99 15.94
C THR A 171 -13.79 8.38 15.04
N THR A 172 -13.91 8.23 13.72
CA THR A 172 -12.86 8.60 12.78
C THR A 172 -12.92 10.11 12.50
N ASP A 173 -11.94 10.84 13.04
CA ASP A 173 -11.83 12.28 12.86
C ASP A 173 -11.69 12.63 11.35
N GLN A 174 -12.65 13.37 10.80
CA GLN A 174 -12.69 13.73 9.37
C GLN A 174 -11.45 14.53 8.93
N HIS A 175 -10.79 15.21 9.87
CA HIS A 175 -9.52 15.90 9.65
C HIS A 175 -8.34 14.95 9.41
N ALA A 176 -8.28 13.82 10.12
CA ALA A 176 -7.24 12.80 9.91
C ALA A 176 -7.43 12.08 8.56
N LEU A 177 -8.68 11.84 8.18
CA LEU A 177 -9.12 11.33 6.88
C LEU A 177 -8.65 12.21 5.70
N GLN A 178 -8.90 13.52 5.78
CA GLN A 178 -8.46 14.48 4.75
C GLN A 178 -6.93 14.56 4.67
N ALA A 179 -6.24 14.64 5.82
CA ALA A 179 -4.78 14.68 5.87
C ALA A 179 -4.14 13.43 5.23
N ASN A 180 -4.72 12.24 5.45
CA ASN A 180 -4.23 10.98 4.87
C ASN A 180 -4.47 10.88 3.35
N SER A 181 -5.55 11.50 2.86
CA SER A 181 -5.81 11.58 1.41
C SER A 181 -4.87 12.56 0.71
N LEU A 182 -4.62 13.72 1.32
CA LEU A 182 -3.66 14.73 0.88
C LEU A 182 -2.25 14.15 0.83
N TYR A 183 -1.85 13.44 1.89
CA TYR A 183 -0.54 12.80 1.99
C TYR A 183 -0.30 11.82 0.84
N ARG A 184 -1.27 10.93 0.57
CA ARG A 184 -1.18 9.96 -0.53
C ARG A 184 -1.16 10.61 -1.91
N ASN A 185 -1.82 11.76 -2.10
CA ASN A 185 -1.83 12.48 -3.36
C ASN A 185 -0.48 13.18 -3.61
N VAL A 186 0.06 13.85 -2.59
CA VAL A 186 1.38 14.49 -2.61
C VAL A 186 2.47 13.45 -2.89
N ARG A 187 2.46 12.32 -2.17
CA ARG A 187 3.42 11.22 -2.36
C ARG A 187 3.42 10.68 -3.79
N ARG A 188 2.24 10.41 -4.36
CA ARG A 188 2.10 9.95 -5.76
C ARG A 188 2.57 10.99 -6.77
N ARG A 189 2.33 12.27 -6.50
CA ARG A 189 2.71 13.37 -7.40
C ARG A 189 4.22 13.60 -7.40
N ILE A 190 4.85 13.54 -6.23
CA ILE A 190 6.30 13.68 -6.10
C ILE A 190 7.03 12.45 -6.69
N ALA A 191 6.56 11.23 -6.42
CA ALA A 191 7.13 10.03 -7.04
C ALA A 191 7.06 10.08 -8.58
N ARG A 192 5.96 10.60 -9.13
CA ARG A 192 5.84 10.82 -10.58
C ARG A 192 6.80 11.91 -11.08
N HIS A 193 7.00 12.98 -10.32
CA HIS A 193 7.94 14.04 -10.67
C HIS A 193 9.39 13.51 -10.71
N LEU A 194 9.80 12.71 -9.72
CA LEU A 194 11.11 12.08 -9.68
C LEU A 194 11.31 11.08 -10.82
N ALA A 195 10.30 10.26 -11.13
CA ALA A 195 10.35 9.31 -12.23
C ALA A 195 10.38 9.96 -13.63
N ASN A 196 9.77 11.14 -13.76
CA ASN A 196 9.65 11.86 -15.04
C ASN A 196 10.64 13.03 -15.17
N SER A 197 11.52 13.27 -14.20
CA SER A 197 12.55 14.28 -14.34
C SER A 197 13.54 13.81 -15.40
N PRO A 198 13.65 14.48 -16.56
CA PRO A 198 14.67 14.15 -17.52
C PRO A 198 16.01 14.38 -16.85
N ARG A 199 16.76 13.31 -16.60
CA ARG A 199 18.19 13.39 -16.30
C ARG A 199 18.86 13.85 -17.59
N LEU A 200 18.86 15.17 -17.83
CA LEU A 200 19.66 15.78 -18.89
C LEU A 200 21.13 15.45 -18.59
N ASP A 201 21.83 14.93 -19.59
CA ASP A 201 23.27 14.64 -19.51
C ASP A 201 24.02 15.97 -19.27
N ASP A 202 24.62 16.08 -18.10
CA ASP A 202 25.28 17.27 -17.56
C ASP A 202 26.74 17.39 -18.01
N LYS A 203 27.24 16.46 -18.82
CA LYS A 203 28.62 16.44 -19.33
C LYS A 203 29.03 17.68 -20.13
N ALA A 204 28.08 18.48 -20.61
CA ALA A 204 28.34 19.71 -21.37
C ALA A 204 28.08 21.02 -20.58
N ALA A 205 27.64 20.95 -19.32
CA ALA A 205 27.27 22.15 -18.56
C ALA A 205 28.49 22.86 -17.95
N ILE A 206 28.56 24.18 -18.12
CA ILE A 206 29.59 25.02 -17.50
C ILE A 206 29.39 25.01 -15.98
N LYS A 207 30.39 24.50 -15.24
CA LYS A 207 30.38 24.50 -13.77
C LYS A 207 30.53 25.93 -13.24
N HIS A 208 29.43 26.50 -12.76
CA HIS A 208 29.49 27.65 -11.86
C HIS A 208 29.88 27.17 -10.45
N ASN A 209 30.79 27.88 -9.78
CA ASN A 209 31.18 27.61 -8.38
C ASN A 209 30.02 27.95 -7.43
N LEU A 210 28.99 27.12 -7.42
CA LEU A 210 27.88 27.18 -6.48
C LEU A 210 28.16 26.23 -5.30
N PRO A 211 27.64 26.54 -4.10
CA PRO A 211 27.75 25.64 -2.96
C PRO A 211 27.07 24.30 -3.26
N THR A 212 27.75 23.20 -2.97
CA THR A 212 27.19 21.86 -3.08
C THR A 212 26.12 21.66 -2.00
N ILE A 213 24.91 21.26 -2.41
CA ILE A 213 23.85 20.84 -1.49
C ILE A 213 23.93 19.32 -1.37
N ASP A 214 24.36 18.82 -0.21
CA ASP A 214 24.44 17.38 0.09
C ASP A 214 23.15 16.89 0.74
N LEU A 215 22.02 17.10 0.05
CA LEU A 215 20.70 16.68 0.50
C LEU A 215 19.91 16.16 -0.70
N ASP A 216 19.59 14.88 -0.65
CA ASP A 216 18.81 14.23 -1.67
C ASP A 216 17.30 14.36 -1.38
N LEU A 217 16.54 14.71 -2.42
CA LEU A 217 15.11 14.91 -2.33
C LEU A 217 14.40 13.60 -1.95
N GLU A 218 14.84 12.45 -2.49
CA GLU A 218 14.27 11.14 -2.13
C GLU A 218 14.46 10.83 -0.64
N GLN A 219 15.63 11.12 -0.09
CA GLN A 219 15.91 10.95 1.34
C GLN A 219 15.04 11.83 2.23
N ILE A 220 14.86 13.10 1.85
CA ILE A 220 13.99 14.04 2.60
C ILE A 220 12.53 13.55 2.58
N LEU A 221 12.06 13.03 1.45
CA LEU A 221 10.69 12.50 1.33
C LEU A 221 10.50 11.21 2.12
N ALA A 222 11.47 10.32 2.12
CA ALA A 222 11.44 9.11 2.96
C ALA A 222 11.39 9.48 4.45
N ALA A 223 12.16 10.48 4.88
CA ALA A 223 12.10 10.99 6.25
C ALA A 223 10.73 11.61 6.59
N LEU A 224 10.15 12.38 5.66
CA LEU A 224 8.81 12.93 5.80
C LEU A 224 7.74 11.83 5.94
N ASP A 225 7.83 10.76 5.15
CA ASP A 225 6.93 9.61 5.24
C ASP A 225 6.95 9.02 6.66
N VAL A 226 8.15 8.78 7.20
CA VAL A 226 8.31 8.27 8.57
C VAL A 226 7.70 9.21 9.61
N LEU A 227 7.88 10.53 9.47
CA LEU A 227 7.33 11.51 10.42
C LEU A 227 5.80 11.54 10.41
N ILE A 228 5.18 11.50 9.22
CA ILE A 228 3.73 11.51 9.06
C ILE A 228 3.12 10.20 9.58
N ASP A 229 3.68 9.05 9.20
CA ASP A 229 3.22 7.74 9.68
C ASP A 229 3.35 7.64 11.21
N SER A 230 4.45 8.15 11.76
CA SER A 230 4.67 8.18 13.21
C SER A 230 3.62 9.03 13.95
N LEU A 231 3.21 10.17 13.39
CA LEU A 231 2.14 11.00 13.96
C LEU A 231 0.79 10.30 13.98
N GLN A 232 0.47 9.49 12.96
CA GLN A 232 -0.77 8.71 12.93
C GLN A 232 -0.83 7.67 14.06
N GLN A 233 0.32 7.18 14.54
CA GLN A 233 0.39 6.21 15.64
C GLN A 233 0.26 6.86 17.03
N LYS A 234 0.25 8.20 17.12
CA LYS A 234 0.19 8.91 18.41
C LYS A 234 -0.98 8.45 19.30
N PRO A 235 -2.23 8.30 18.82
CA PRO A 235 -3.34 7.85 19.67
C PRO A 235 -3.09 6.46 20.26
N SER A 236 -2.51 5.55 19.48
CA SER A 236 -2.18 4.19 19.93
C SER A 236 -1.05 4.20 20.97
N VAL A 237 -0.04 5.07 20.78
CA VAL A 237 1.05 5.26 21.74
C VAL A 237 0.53 5.84 23.06
N ASP A 238 -0.34 6.84 23.00
CA ASP A 238 -0.95 7.46 24.18
C ASP A 238 -1.86 6.47 24.92
N HIS A 239 -2.65 5.67 24.19
CA HIS A 239 -3.45 4.60 24.76
C HIS A 239 -2.59 3.55 25.47
N LEU A 240 -1.50 3.11 24.82
CA LEU A 240 -0.59 2.13 25.40
C LEU A 240 0.12 2.67 26.65
N LEU A 241 0.52 3.93 26.64
CA LEU A 241 1.10 4.59 27.82
C LEU A 241 0.09 4.62 28.98
N ASN A 242 -1.15 4.99 28.70
CA ASN A 242 -2.23 5.01 29.68
C ASN A 242 -2.54 3.61 30.23
N TYR A 243 -2.49 2.55 29.40
CA TYR A 243 -2.63 1.16 29.85
C TYR A 243 -1.52 0.75 30.83
N TYR A 244 -0.26 1.09 30.54
CA TYR A 244 0.83 0.82 31.48
C TYR A 244 0.69 1.59 32.79
N ASP A 245 0.20 2.84 32.74
CA ASP A 245 0.06 3.69 33.92
C ASP A 245 -1.13 3.27 34.79
N LYS A 246 -2.31 3.03 34.19
CA LYS A 246 -3.57 2.79 34.92
C LYS A 246 -3.91 1.32 35.12
N SER A 247 -3.33 0.40 34.37
CA SER A 247 -3.60 -1.03 34.53
C SER A 247 -2.37 -1.71 35.09
N VAL A 248 -1.31 -1.82 34.30
CA VAL A 248 -0.16 -2.67 34.66
C VAL A 248 0.55 -2.18 35.92
N THR A 249 0.87 -0.88 36.00
CA THR A 249 1.55 -0.33 37.19
C THR A 249 0.64 -0.37 38.40
N GLN A 250 -0.65 -0.10 38.22
CA GLN A 250 -1.63 -0.12 39.30
C GLN A 250 -1.82 -1.55 39.86
N ASP A 251 -1.95 -2.56 39.01
CA ASP A 251 -2.07 -3.96 39.42
C ASP A 251 -0.81 -4.45 40.15
N LEU A 252 0.39 -4.05 39.69
CA LEU A 252 1.64 -4.37 40.38
C LEU A 252 1.68 -3.74 41.78
N LEU A 253 1.23 -2.49 41.93
CA LEU A 253 1.16 -1.82 43.22
C LEU A 253 0.13 -2.48 44.14
N HIS A 254 -1.07 -2.77 43.64
CA HIS A 254 -2.10 -3.47 44.40
C HIS A 254 -1.66 -4.87 44.81
N THR A 255 -0.92 -5.58 43.96
CA THR A 255 -0.39 -6.92 44.30
C THR A 255 0.58 -6.84 45.48
N ILE A 256 1.43 -5.80 45.51
CA ILE A 256 2.34 -5.54 46.64
C ILE A 256 1.57 -5.11 47.89
N GLU A 257 0.51 -4.33 47.73
CA GLU A 257 -0.30 -3.80 48.84
C GLU A 257 -1.16 -4.87 49.51
N LEU A 258 -1.74 -5.77 48.72
CA LEU A 258 -2.77 -6.72 49.17
C LEU A 258 -2.24 -8.12 49.49
N THR A 259 -0.97 -8.40 49.22
CA THR A 259 -0.38 -9.73 49.45
C THR A 259 0.67 -9.66 50.54
N ASP A 260 0.62 -10.60 51.48
CA ASP A 260 1.65 -10.73 52.51
C ASP A 260 3.03 -10.93 51.88
N THR A 261 4.03 -10.23 52.40
CA THR A 261 5.41 -10.24 51.87
C THR A 261 6.02 -11.64 51.84
N GLU A 262 5.62 -12.53 52.74
CA GLU A 262 6.07 -13.92 52.80
C GLU A 262 5.56 -14.77 51.63
N MET A 263 4.45 -14.36 50.98
CA MET A 263 3.89 -15.03 49.81
C MET A 263 4.48 -14.52 48.49
N LEU A 264 5.27 -13.45 48.52
CA LEU A 264 5.83 -12.80 47.35
C LEU A 264 7.29 -13.22 47.13
N ASP A 265 7.59 -13.76 45.95
CA ASP A 265 8.96 -13.94 45.48
C ASP A 265 9.54 -12.56 45.11
N ALA A 266 10.23 -11.93 46.08
CA ALA A 266 10.76 -10.58 45.96
C ALA A 266 11.66 -10.40 44.72
N SER A 267 12.46 -11.42 44.37
CA SER A 267 13.36 -11.36 43.22
C SER A 267 12.57 -11.32 41.89
N LYS A 268 11.53 -12.13 41.78
CA LYS A 268 10.66 -12.13 40.59
C LYS A 268 9.85 -10.85 40.45
N ILE A 269 9.31 -10.33 41.55
CA ILE A 269 8.54 -9.07 41.52
C ILE A 269 9.40 -7.89 41.13
N ILE A 270 10.60 -7.77 41.72
CA ILE A 270 11.54 -6.70 41.36
C ILE A 270 11.91 -6.80 39.88
N SER A 271 12.13 -8.01 39.36
CA SER A 271 12.45 -8.23 37.96
C SER A 271 11.29 -7.83 37.04
N LEU A 272 10.06 -8.20 37.38
CA LEU A 272 8.85 -7.85 36.64
C LEU A 272 8.60 -6.34 36.63
N ILE A 273 8.79 -5.66 37.76
CA ILE A 273 8.67 -4.20 37.86
C ILE A 273 9.72 -3.53 36.98
N LYS A 274 10.98 -3.97 37.04
CA LYS A 274 12.06 -3.42 36.20
C LYS A 274 11.74 -3.55 34.71
N GLU A 275 11.35 -4.75 34.27
CA GLU A 275 11.00 -5.00 32.88
C GLU A 275 9.82 -4.11 32.42
N THR A 276 8.76 -4.06 33.22
CA THR A 276 7.57 -3.24 32.94
C THR A 276 7.93 -1.76 32.84
N ARG A 277 8.76 -1.25 33.77
CA ARG A 277 9.21 0.15 33.77
C ARG A 277 10.05 0.49 32.56
N VAL A 278 10.92 -0.41 32.09
CA VAL A 278 11.71 -0.23 30.86
C VAL A 278 10.80 -0.15 29.64
N LYS A 279 9.82 -1.07 29.51
CA LYS A 279 8.85 -1.05 28.40
C LYS A 279 8.03 0.25 28.39
N ARG A 280 7.47 0.63 29.55
CA ARG A 280 6.75 1.89 29.72
C ARG A 280 7.61 3.11 29.41
N ARG A 281 8.91 3.09 29.75
CA ARG A 281 9.83 4.21 29.47
C ARG A 281 9.99 4.44 27.98
N ARG A 282 10.21 3.38 27.19
CA ARG A 282 10.32 3.47 25.72
C ARG A 282 9.07 4.11 25.09
N ILE A 283 7.89 3.70 25.57
CA ILE A 283 6.60 4.23 25.08
C ILE A 283 6.42 5.69 25.48
N LYS A 284 6.81 6.08 26.70
CA LYS A 284 6.78 7.48 27.13
C LYS A 284 7.72 8.36 26.31
N ASP A 285 8.95 7.90 26.07
CA ASP A 285 9.91 8.67 25.29
C ASP A 285 9.39 8.89 23.85
N LEU A 286 8.77 7.88 23.25
CA LEU A 286 8.07 8.00 21.96
C LEU A 286 6.87 8.97 22.04
N SER A 287 6.02 8.87 23.06
CA SER A 287 4.87 9.78 23.26
C SER A 287 5.32 11.25 23.37
N ILE A 288 6.43 11.51 24.06
CA ILE A 288 7.02 12.86 24.18
C ILE A 288 7.43 13.37 22.80
N PHE A 289 8.16 12.56 22.03
CA PHE A 289 8.58 12.92 20.68
C PHE A 289 7.38 13.22 19.77
N LEU A 290 6.39 12.32 19.74
CA LEU A 290 5.18 12.49 18.92
C LEU A 290 4.34 13.69 19.35
N THR A 291 4.31 14.02 20.65
CA THR A 291 3.63 15.21 21.16
C THR A 291 4.37 16.49 20.71
N ALA A 292 5.70 16.53 20.81
CA ALA A 292 6.49 17.66 20.33
C ALA A 292 6.32 17.85 18.83
N LEU A 293 6.33 16.76 18.06
CA LEU A 293 6.11 16.77 16.62
C LEU A 293 4.69 17.26 16.28
N ALA A 294 3.65 16.75 16.93
CA ALA A 294 2.26 17.17 16.70
C ALA A 294 2.04 18.67 16.99
N ASN A 295 2.72 19.19 18.01
CA ASN A 295 2.63 20.62 18.36
C ASN A 295 3.39 21.54 17.39
N SER A 296 4.38 21.00 16.67
CA SER A 296 5.30 21.81 15.85
C SER A 296 5.08 21.61 14.35
N PHE A 297 4.40 20.54 13.93
CA PHE A 297 4.26 20.16 12.53
C PHE A 297 2.79 20.01 12.12
N ASP A 298 2.28 21.04 11.43
CA ASP A 298 0.96 20.99 10.80
C ASP A 298 1.05 20.23 9.46
N VAL A 299 0.77 18.93 9.53
CA VAL A 299 0.79 18.01 8.39
C VAL A 299 -0.10 18.49 7.25
N ALA A 300 -1.31 18.98 7.56
CA ALA A 300 -2.26 19.39 6.53
C ALA A 300 -1.78 20.64 5.80
N LYS A 301 -1.29 21.65 6.53
CA LYS A 301 -0.71 22.86 5.95
C LYS A 301 0.51 22.56 5.11
N PHE A 302 1.40 21.70 5.61
CA PHE A 302 2.61 21.29 4.91
C PHE A 302 2.29 20.57 3.58
N LEU A 303 1.39 19.58 3.62
CA LEU A 303 0.99 18.82 2.43
C LEU A 303 0.25 19.69 1.41
N THR A 304 -0.59 20.62 1.88
CA THR A 304 -1.27 21.57 1.00
C THR A 304 -0.26 22.48 0.29
N ALA A 305 0.78 22.92 0.98
CA ALA A 305 1.86 23.71 0.36
C ALA A 305 2.62 22.92 -0.71
N LEU A 306 2.84 21.61 -0.49
CA LEU A 306 3.46 20.73 -1.48
C LEU A 306 2.54 20.47 -2.69
N GLU A 307 1.24 20.26 -2.45
CA GLU A 307 0.27 19.99 -3.51
C GLU A 307 0.01 21.23 -4.39
N THR A 308 -0.06 22.42 -3.80
CA THR A 308 -0.32 23.66 -4.53
C THR A 308 0.87 24.16 -5.32
N ASN A 309 2.07 23.60 -5.10
CA ASN A 309 3.26 23.99 -5.85
C ASN A 309 3.19 23.49 -7.30
N PRO A 310 3.14 24.39 -8.31
CA PRO A 310 2.96 24.02 -9.70
C PRO A 310 4.09 23.12 -10.24
N SER A 311 5.32 23.26 -9.73
CA SER A 311 6.50 22.54 -10.22
C SER A 311 6.41 21.01 -10.10
N TYR A 312 5.61 20.48 -9.17
CA TYR A 312 5.39 19.03 -9.04
C TYR A 312 4.27 18.48 -9.95
N GLY A 313 3.58 19.32 -10.73
CA GLY A 313 2.42 18.92 -11.54
C GLY A 313 2.42 19.44 -12.98
N SER A 314 3.20 20.46 -13.30
CA SER A 314 3.25 21.01 -14.64
C SER A 314 4.39 20.39 -15.45
N SER A 315 4.05 19.58 -16.45
CA SER A 315 4.80 19.60 -17.70
C SER A 315 4.89 21.06 -18.14
N TYR A 316 6.10 21.54 -18.44
CA TYR A 316 6.31 22.88 -18.94
C TYR A 316 5.47 23.07 -20.20
N SER A 317 4.45 23.92 -20.14
CA SER A 317 3.67 24.33 -21.31
C SER A 317 4.30 25.59 -21.87
N PHE A 318 4.84 25.52 -23.08
CA PHE A 318 5.32 26.69 -23.79
C PHE A 318 4.17 27.70 -23.92
N LYS A 319 4.41 28.94 -23.49
CA LYS A 319 3.45 30.04 -23.65
C LYS A 319 3.41 30.58 -25.08
N ASP A 320 4.51 30.39 -25.81
CA ASP A 320 4.69 30.80 -27.19
C ASP A 320 4.84 29.56 -28.08
N LYS A 321 4.03 29.50 -29.14
CA LYS A 321 3.95 28.33 -30.02
C LYS A 321 5.18 28.19 -30.91
N ASP A 322 5.71 29.31 -31.40
CA ASP A 322 6.88 29.30 -32.28
C ASP A 322 8.12 28.81 -31.50
N THR A 323 8.28 29.26 -30.26
CA THR A 323 9.31 28.75 -29.33
C THR A 323 9.10 27.25 -29.04
N ALA A 324 7.85 26.79 -28.87
CA ALA A 324 7.55 25.37 -28.66
C ALA A 324 7.99 24.51 -29.85
N ASP A 325 7.67 24.95 -31.07
CA ASP A 325 7.95 24.20 -32.29
C ASP A 325 9.46 24.16 -32.58
N ILE A 326 10.19 25.25 -32.31
CA ILE A 326 11.66 25.30 -32.41
C ILE A 326 12.31 24.33 -31.42
N VAL A 327 11.93 24.39 -30.13
CA VAL A 327 12.55 23.57 -29.08
C VAL A 327 12.20 22.09 -29.25
N MET A 328 10.96 21.77 -29.60
CA MET A 328 10.56 20.38 -29.90
C MET A 328 11.23 19.85 -31.19
N GLY A 329 11.50 20.72 -32.16
CA GLY A 329 12.28 20.38 -33.35
C GLY A 329 13.71 19.97 -33.03
N ILE A 330 14.38 20.69 -32.11
CA ILE A 330 15.74 20.37 -31.64
C ILE A 330 15.76 19.02 -30.90
N ILE A 331 14.79 18.78 -30.01
CA ILE A 331 14.69 17.52 -29.24
C ILE A 331 14.52 16.32 -30.18
N ARG A 332 13.65 16.44 -31.20
CA ARG A 332 13.40 15.37 -32.17
C ARG A 332 14.59 15.07 -33.08
N GLN A 333 15.46 16.06 -33.36
CA GLN A 333 16.68 15.83 -34.14
C GLN A 333 17.70 15.00 -33.35
N GLN A 334 17.82 15.19 -32.04
CA GLN A 334 18.72 14.40 -31.20
C GLN A 334 18.29 12.93 -31.04
N GLU A 335 16.98 12.63 -31.07
CA GLU A 335 16.46 11.26 -31.04
C GLU A 335 16.67 10.50 -32.37
N GLY A 336 16.84 11.22 -33.49
CA GLY A 336 17.06 10.64 -34.81
C GLY A 336 18.53 10.31 -35.14
N GLU A 337 19.49 10.86 -34.40
CA GLU A 337 20.93 10.62 -34.60
C GLU A 337 21.50 9.46 -33.77
N GLN A 338 20.67 8.76 -32.98
CA GLN A 338 21.06 7.59 -32.18
C GLN A 338 20.75 6.23 -32.82
N VAL A 339 20.53 6.14 -34.14
CA VAL A 339 20.31 4.86 -34.86
C VAL A 339 21.53 4.42 -35.63
#